data_AF-A0A2N0P378-F1
#
_entry.id   AF-A0A2N0P378-F1
#
_cell.length_a   1.000
_cell.length_b   1.000
_cell.length_c   1.000
_cell.angle_alpha   90.00
_cell.angle_beta   90.00
_cell.angle_gamma   90.00
#
_symmetry.space_group_name_H-M   'P 1'
#
loop_
_entity.id
_entity.type
_entity.pdbx_description
1 polymer ?
#
loop_
_entity_poly.entity_id
_entity_poly.type
_entity_poly.pdbx_seq_one_letter_code
_entity_poly.pdbx_strand_id
1 'polypeptide(L)'
;MFVMRYYENGDLYSYLEESMEILCWRDIVDILWSISTGLESIHEHDLVHGYLHGGNILIESEMNSVDAKIADTGLHGPVDKQVSSEQIYGVIPFVAPEVLDGSAISKESDIYSFGMIMWMLSAGIRPYNDRPHDKQLIQEICSGLRPNEINGTPPVFSRLMLQCLNANPLNRPTASQIC
;
A
#
# COMPACT_ATOMS: atom_id res chain seq x y z
N MET A 1 -19.78 17.26 0.40
CA MET A 1 -19.70 16.62 -0.94
C MET A 1 -18.44 17.13 -1.60
N PHE A 2 -17.46 16.26 -1.83
CA PHE A 2 -16.27 16.58 -2.61
C PHE A 2 -16.51 16.16 -4.06
N VAL A 3 -16.05 16.97 -5.01
CA VAL A 3 -16.06 16.65 -6.44
C VAL A 3 -14.61 16.44 -6.84
N MET A 4 -14.31 15.26 -7.38
CA MET A 4 -12.98 14.87 -7.84
C MET A 4 -13.05 14.29 -9.25
N ARG A 5 -11.91 14.21 -9.92
CA ARG A 5 -11.79 13.54 -11.22
C ARG A 5 -12.28 12.09 -11.09
N TYR A 6 -13.06 11.66 -12.08
CA TYR A 6 -13.47 10.26 -12.22
C TYR A 6 -12.38 9.49 -12.99
N TYR A 7 -12.06 8.28 -12.52
CA TYR A 7 -11.10 7.38 -13.13
C TYR A 7 -11.86 6.15 -13.63
N GLU A 8 -11.90 5.94 -14.94
CA GLU A 8 -12.76 4.94 -15.58
C GLU A 8 -12.33 3.51 -15.25
N ASN A 9 -11.03 3.28 -15.02
CA ASN A 9 -10.48 1.97 -14.63
C ASN A 9 -10.62 1.65 -13.13
N GLY A 10 -11.25 2.55 -12.37
CA GLY A 10 -11.50 2.36 -10.94
C GLY A 10 -10.24 2.36 -10.08
N ASP A 11 -10.33 1.68 -8.94
CA ASP A 11 -9.21 1.46 -8.03
C ASP A 11 -8.35 0.26 -8.45
N LEU A 12 -7.17 0.11 -7.85
CA LEU A 12 -6.23 -0.94 -8.18
C LEU A 12 -6.78 -2.35 -7.91
N TYR A 13 -7.72 -2.52 -6.97
CA TYR A 13 -8.35 -3.83 -6.79
C TYR A 13 -9.24 -4.17 -7.98
N SER A 14 -10.09 -3.22 -8.39
CA SER A 14 -10.99 -3.35 -9.53
C SER A 14 -10.19 -3.59 -10.82
N TYR A 15 -9.12 -2.82 -11.01
CA TYR A 15 -8.24 -2.94 -12.17
C TYR A 15 -7.56 -4.32 -12.27
N LEU A 16 -7.10 -4.89 -11.15
CA LEU A 16 -6.50 -6.24 -11.13
C LEU A 16 -7.54 -7.35 -11.36
N GLU A 17 -8.80 -7.15 -10.94
CA GLU A 17 -9.88 -8.10 -11.16
C GLU A 17 -10.36 -8.08 -12.63
N GLU A 18 -10.46 -6.90 -13.24
CA GLU A 18 -10.94 -6.71 -14.61
C GLU A 18 -9.90 -7.07 -15.68
N SER A 19 -8.61 -6.83 -15.39
CA SER A 19 -7.56 -7.02 -16.40
C SER A 19 -7.48 -8.45 -16.91
N MET A 20 -7.91 -9.48 -16.14
CA MET A 20 -7.86 -10.94 -16.46
C MET A 20 -6.52 -11.47 -17.03
N GLU A 21 -5.55 -10.60 -17.27
CA GLU A 21 -4.30 -10.76 -17.97
C GLU A 21 -3.21 -10.13 -17.11
N ILE A 22 -2.10 -10.85 -17.05
CA ILE A 22 -0.93 -10.56 -16.23
C ILE A 22 -0.38 -9.19 -16.63
N LEU A 23 -0.39 -8.22 -15.70
CA LEU A 23 0.37 -6.97 -15.86
C LEU A 23 1.82 -7.32 -16.18
N CYS A 24 2.37 -6.74 -17.23
CA CYS A 24 3.78 -6.93 -17.50
C CYS A 24 4.61 -6.10 -16.50
N TRP A 25 5.89 -6.46 -16.32
CA TRP A 25 6.76 -5.77 -15.37
C TRP A 25 6.90 -4.28 -15.63
N ARG A 26 6.78 -3.84 -16.89
CA ARG A 26 6.78 -2.42 -17.23
C ARG A 26 5.57 -1.72 -16.59
N ASP A 27 4.38 -2.26 -16.77
CA ASP A 27 3.15 -1.66 -16.25
C ASP A 27 3.15 -1.64 -14.71
N ILE A 28 3.68 -2.68 -14.07
CA ILE A 28 3.88 -2.71 -12.61
C ILE A 28 4.83 -1.60 -12.15
N VAL A 29 5.95 -1.40 -12.86
CA VAL A 29 6.92 -0.34 -12.53
C VAL A 29 6.31 1.04 -12.76
N ASP A 30 5.57 1.25 -13.83
CA ASP A 30 4.90 2.52 -14.12
C ASP A 30 3.88 2.88 -13.02
N ILE A 31 3.06 1.92 -12.59
CA ILE A 31 2.14 2.09 -11.46
C ILE A 31 2.90 2.46 -10.18
N LEU A 32 3.95 1.70 -9.83
CA LEU A 32 4.71 1.93 -8.61
C LEU A 32 5.46 3.26 -8.61
N TRP A 33 5.99 3.68 -9.77
CA TRP A 33 6.63 4.97 -9.95
C TRP A 33 5.65 6.11 -9.68
N SER A 34 4.43 6.02 -10.21
CA SER A 34 3.39 7.03 -9.95
C SER A 34 2.96 7.07 -8.49
N ILE A 35 2.87 5.91 -7.83
CA ILE A 35 2.57 5.83 -6.39
C ILE A 35 3.72 6.42 -5.57
N SER A 36 4.99 6.05 -5.84
CA SER A 36 6.13 6.55 -5.07
C SER A 36 6.29 8.06 -5.23
N THR A 37 6.12 8.59 -6.44
CA THR A 37 6.13 10.04 -6.70
C THR A 37 5.02 10.77 -5.93
N GLY A 38 3.80 10.22 -5.92
CA GLY A 38 2.69 10.79 -5.15
C GLY A 38 2.97 10.75 -3.65
N LEU A 39 3.54 9.66 -3.15
CA LEU A 39 3.87 9.48 -1.75
C LEU A 39 5.02 10.40 -1.31
N GLU A 40 6.03 10.57 -2.15
CA GLU A 40 7.12 11.53 -1.94
C GLU A 40 6.56 12.94 -1.77
N SER A 41 5.67 13.37 -2.68
CA SER A 41 5.04 14.69 -2.59
C SER A 41 4.27 14.89 -1.28
N ILE A 42 3.53 13.87 -0.81
CA ILE A 42 2.85 13.90 0.50
C ILE A 42 3.87 14.05 1.64
N HIS A 43 4.92 13.23 1.63
CA HIS A 43 5.93 13.19 2.69
C HIS A 43 6.81 14.44 2.73
N GLU A 44 7.10 15.08 1.59
CA GLU A 44 7.82 16.35 1.51
C GLU A 44 7.07 17.51 2.16
N HIS A 45 5.73 17.43 2.21
CA HIS A 45 4.88 18.41 2.89
C HIS A 45 4.63 18.07 4.37
N ASP A 46 5.42 17.16 4.94
CA ASP A 46 5.28 16.66 6.33
C ASP A 46 3.90 16.04 6.64
N LEU A 47 3.23 15.55 5.59
CA LEU A 47 1.99 14.80 5.72
C LEU A 47 2.27 13.29 5.73
N VAL A 48 1.32 12.55 6.28
CA VAL A 48 1.28 11.09 6.29
C VAL A 48 -0.06 10.69 5.69
N HIS A 49 -0.07 9.74 4.76
CA HIS A 49 -1.32 9.24 4.20
C HIS A 49 -2.08 8.41 5.24
N GLY A 50 -1.39 7.48 5.90
CA GLY A 50 -1.85 6.65 7.03
C GLY A 50 -2.78 5.49 6.66
N TYR A 51 -3.26 5.44 5.41
CA TYR A 51 -4.31 4.53 4.94
C TYR A 51 -4.09 4.10 3.49
N LEU A 52 -2.82 3.99 3.10
CA LEU A 52 -2.45 3.62 1.74
C LEU A 52 -2.75 2.12 1.51
N HIS A 53 -3.54 1.80 0.50
CA HIS A 53 -3.86 0.43 0.09
C HIS A 53 -4.40 0.43 -1.36
N GLY A 54 -4.56 -0.74 -1.99
CA GLY A 54 -4.99 -0.81 -3.40
C GLY A 54 -6.31 -0.08 -3.71
N GLY A 55 -7.28 -0.11 -2.80
CA GLY A 55 -8.55 0.64 -2.96
C GLY A 55 -8.41 2.17 -2.94
N ASN A 56 -7.28 2.70 -2.49
CA ASN A 56 -6.96 4.14 -2.49
C ASN A 56 -5.95 4.49 -3.59
N ILE A 57 -5.69 3.57 -4.52
CA ILE A 57 -4.90 3.81 -5.72
C ILE A 57 -5.86 3.78 -6.90
N LEU A 58 -6.09 4.92 -7.52
CA LEU A 58 -6.91 5.05 -8.72
C LEU A 58 -6.04 4.84 -9.95
N ILE A 59 -6.55 4.09 -10.93
CA ILE A 59 -5.81 3.72 -12.14
C ILE A 59 -6.33 4.50 -13.34
N GLU A 60 -5.40 4.95 -14.18
CA GLU A 60 -5.66 5.51 -15.51
C GLU A 60 -4.85 4.69 -16.52
N SER A 61 -5.53 3.81 -17.24
CA SER A 61 -4.93 2.89 -18.19
C SER A 61 -5.39 3.22 -19.59
N GLU A 62 -4.43 3.58 -20.43
CA GLU A 62 -4.59 3.86 -21.86
C GLU A 62 -3.89 2.76 -22.69
N MET A 63 -4.09 2.77 -24.01
CA MET A 63 -3.62 1.68 -24.90
C MET A 63 -2.12 1.32 -24.76
N ASN A 64 -1.25 2.25 -24.35
CA ASN A 64 0.20 2.03 -24.23
C ASN A 64 0.81 2.60 -22.95
N SER A 65 0.00 2.98 -21.96
CA SER A 65 0.48 3.58 -20.71
C SER A 65 -0.49 3.31 -19.59
N VAL A 66 0.04 3.00 -18.41
CA VAL A 66 -0.71 2.95 -17.17
C VAL A 66 -0.14 3.98 -16.22
N ASP A 67 -1.02 4.72 -15.55
CA ASP A 67 -0.68 5.67 -14.50
C ASP A 67 -1.55 5.38 -13.28
N ALA A 68 -1.09 5.82 -12.12
CA ALA A 68 -1.76 5.66 -10.85
C ALA A 68 -1.82 6.99 -10.09
N LYS A 69 -2.87 7.16 -9.29
CA LYS A 69 -3.07 8.34 -8.44
C LYS A 69 -3.48 7.89 -7.04
N ILE A 70 -2.77 8.40 -6.05
CA ILE A 70 -3.13 8.21 -4.64
C ILE A 70 -4.38 9.05 -4.36
N ALA A 71 -5.40 8.40 -3.80
CA ALA A 71 -6.66 9.01 -3.39
C ALA A 71 -6.85 8.91 -1.88
N ASP A 72 -7.82 9.66 -1.36
CA ASP A 72 -8.23 9.62 0.05
C ASP A 72 -7.11 9.96 1.05
N THR A 73 -6.41 11.06 0.78
CA THR A 73 -5.45 11.66 1.71
C THR A 73 -6.18 12.38 2.85
N GLY A 74 -6.22 11.79 4.04
CA GLY A 74 -6.48 12.53 5.29
C GLY A 74 -7.92 12.65 5.79
N LEU A 75 -8.81 11.67 5.51
CA LEU A 75 -10.16 11.62 6.08
C LEU A 75 -10.41 10.41 6.98
N HIS A 76 -9.40 10.02 7.74
CA HIS A 76 -9.45 8.76 8.49
C HIS A 76 -9.26 8.96 9.99
N GLY A 77 -10.09 8.25 10.78
CA GLY A 77 -10.17 8.35 12.24
C GLY A 77 -11.50 8.94 12.72
N PRO A 78 -11.91 8.68 13.98
CA PRO A 78 -13.15 9.22 14.52
C PRO A 78 -13.13 10.76 14.55
N VAL A 79 -14.27 11.37 14.22
CA VAL A 79 -14.46 12.85 14.21
C VAL A 79 -14.19 13.46 15.59
N ASP A 80 -14.38 12.68 16.66
CA ASP A 80 -14.09 13.06 18.03
C ASP A 80 -12.84 12.32 18.56
N LYS A 81 -11.85 13.11 18.96
CA LYS A 81 -10.54 12.67 19.46
C LYS A 81 -10.65 11.86 20.75
N GLN A 82 -10.92 10.56 20.65
CA GLN A 82 -10.39 9.53 21.55
C GLN A 82 -10.20 8.26 20.72
N VAL A 83 -8.99 8.11 20.16
CA VAL A 83 -8.57 6.82 19.59
C VAL A 83 -8.48 5.86 20.77
N SER A 84 -9.52 5.07 21.01
CA SER A 84 -9.38 3.91 21.87
C SER A 84 -8.43 2.95 21.16
N SER A 85 -7.47 2.39 21.89
CA SER A 85 -6.52 1.40 21.39
C SER A 85 -7.18 0.07 20.97
N GLU A 86 -8.52 0.01 20.95
CA GLU A 86 -9.32 -1.19 20.73
C GLU A 86 -9.88 -1.30 19.30
N GLN A 87 -9.86 -0.22 18.51
CA GLN A 87 -10.28 -0.24 17.10
C GLN A 87 -9.09 -0.03 16.18
N ILE A 88 -8.65 -1.12 15.54
CA ILE A 88 -7.73 -1.07 14.41
C ILE A 88 -8.53 -0.61 13.20
N TYR A 89 -8.17 0.56 12.68
CA TYR A 89 -8.73 1.11 11.44
C TYR A 89 -7.78 0.83 10.28
N GLY A 90 -8.34 0.50 9.10
CA GLY A 90 -7.58 0.26 7.87
C GLY A 90 -7.72 -1.16 7.32
N VAL A 91 -7.12 -1.38 6.16
CA VAL A 91 -7.11 -2.69 5.48
C VAL A 91 -5.92 -3.49 6.02
N ILE A 92 -6.17 -4.36 7.01
CA ILE A 92 -5.16 -5.01 7.90
C ILE A 92 -3.84 -5.36 7.23
N PRO A 93 -3.79 -6.05 6.07
CA PRO A 93 -2.51 -6.42 5.47
C PRO A 93 -1.60 -5.24 5.13
N PHE A 94 -2.16 -4.07 4.81
CA PHE A 94 -1.43 -2.86 4.45
C PHE A 94 -1.06 -2.01 5.67
N VAL A 95 -1.56 -2.32 6.86
CA VAL A 95 -1.27 -1.57 8.09
C VAL A 95 0.06 -2.07 8.67
N ALA A 96 0.97 -1.15 8.94
CA ALA A 96 2.29 -1.49 9.48
C ALA A 96 2.19 -2.14 10.89
N PRO A 97 3.09 -3.08 11.23
CA PRO A 97 3.00 -3.82 12.49
C PRO A 97 3.06 -2.91 13.73
N GLU A 98 3.86 -1.84 13.70
CA GLU A 98 3.94 -0.89 14.80
C GLU A 98 2.64 -0.10 14.99
N VAL A 99 1.90 0.17 13.91
CA VAL A 99 0.60 0.85 13.95
C VAL A 99 -0.47 -0.10 14.47
N LEU A 100 -0.42 -1.37 14.06
CA LEU A 100 -1.27 -2.44 14.62
C LEU A 100 -1.03 -2.66 16.11
N ASP A 101 0.19 -2.40 16.60
CA ASP A 101 0.58 -2.44 18.02
C ASP A 101 0.28 -1.12 18.77
N GLY A 102 -0.41 -0.17 18.14
CA GLY A 102 -0.90 1.06 18.77
C GLY A 102 0.04 2.26 18.66
N SER A 103 1.13 2.17 17.89
CA SER A 103 1.93 3.36 17.54
C SER A 103 1.13 4.29 16.63
N ALA A 104 1.47 5.58 16.66
CA ALA A 104 0.90 6.55 15.73
C ALA A 104 1.31 6.24 14.28
N ILE A 105 0.43 6.57 13.33
CA ILE A 105 0.77 6.54 11.90
C ILE A 105 1.97 7.46 11.62
N SER A 106 2.85 7.01 10.73
CA SER A 106 4.07 7.70 10.37
C SER A 106 4.39 7.58 8.87
N LYS A 107 5.36 8.36 8.40
CA LYS A 107 5.85 8.25 7.02
C LYS A 107 6.36 6.84 6.73
N GLU A 108 7.05 6.21 7.69
CA GLU A 108 7.56 4.83 7.59
C GLU A 108 6.43 3.81 7.53
N SER A 109 5.28 4.09 8.15
CA SER A 109 4.09 3.23 8.05
C SER A 109 3.49 3.25 6.64
N ASP A 110 3.50 4.40 5.95
CA ASP A 110 3.09 4.46 4.54
C ASP A 110 4.04 3.66 3.64
N ILE A 111 5.34 3.66 3.94
CA ILE A 111 6.34 2.88 3.19
C ILE A 111 6.09 1.38 3.34
N TYR A 112 5.67 0.93 4.53
CA TYR A 112 5.23 -0.45 4.70
C TYR A 112 4.02 -0.76 3.81
N SER A 113 3.02 0.11 3.79
CA SER A 113 1.85 -0.05 2.92
C SER A 113 2.23 -0.10 1.44
N PHE A 114 3.17 0.74 1.00
CA PHE A 114 3.75 0.70 -0.34
C PHE A 114 4.40 -0.65 -0.63
N GLY A 115 5.18 -1.22 0.31
CA GLY A 115 5.75 -2.56 0.19
C GLY A 115 4.69 -3.66 0.02
N MET A 116 3.53 -3.53 0.67
CA MET A 116 2.41 -4.45 0.49
C MET A 116 1.71 -4.29 -0.86
N ILE A 117 1.67 -3.06 -1.42
CA ILE A 117 1.22 -2.82 -2.79
C ILE A 117 2.19 -3.44 -3.80
N MET A 118 3.51 -3.30 -3.60
CA MET A 118 4.52 -3.97 -4.42
C MET A 118 4.30 -5.49 -4.44
N TRP A 119 4.09 -6.09 -3.27
CA TRP A 119 3.81 -7.52 -3.19
C TRP A 119 2.54 -7.90 -3.94
N MET A 120 1.46 -7.15 -3.75
CA MET A 120 0.16 -7.39 -4.40
C MET A 120 0.27 -7.34 -5.93
N LEU A 121 0.97 -6.34 -6.48
CA LEU A 121 1.20 -6.23 -7.92
C LEU A 121 2.04 -7.40 -8.45
N SER A 122 3.08 -7.81 -7.69
CA SER A 122 3.90 -8.97 -8.05
C SER A 122 3.13 -10.29 -7.98
N ALA A 123 2.18 -10.43 -7.06
CA ALA A 123 1.39 -11.63 -6.87
C ALA A 123 0.15 -11.68 -7.77
N GLY A 124 -0.31 -10.51 -8.25
CA GLY A 124 -1.57 -10.34 -8.96
C GLY A 124 -2.81 -10.60 -8.11
N ILE A 125 -2.66 -10.69 -6.78
CA ILE A 125 -3.74 -11.03 -5.84
C ILE A 125 -3.63 -10.23 -4.55
N ARG A 126 -4.76 -10.06 -3.84
CA ARG A 126 -4.80 -9.37 -2.56
C ARG A 126 -3.95 -10.11 -1.50
N PRO A 127 -3.21 -9.38 -0.64
CA PRO A 127 -2.43 -10.00 0.43
C PRO A 127 -3.29 -10.81 1.40
N TYR A 128 -2.83 -12.01 1.75
CA TYR A 128 -3.51 -12.93 2.67
C TYR A 128 -4.98 -13.19 2.29
N ASN A 129 -5.26 -13.36 0.99
CA ASN A 129 -6.61 -13.66 0.49
C ASN A 129 -7.11 -15.08 0.84
N ASP A 130 -6.23 -15.91 1.43
CA ASP A 130 -6.48 -17.29 1.85
C ASP A 130 -7.09 -17.40 3.25
N ARG A 131 -7.22 -16.29 3.98
CA ARG A 131 -7.63 -16.28 5.39
C ARG A 131 -8.43 -15.02 5.77
N PRO A 132 -9.19 -15.06 6.87
CA PRO A 132 -9.84 -13.87 7.42
C PRO A 132 -8.83 -12.80 7.83
N HIS A 133 -9.19 -11.53 7.63
CA HIS A 133 -8.42 -10.39 8.13
C HIS A 133 -8.94 -10.02 9.52
N ASP A 134 -8.51 -10.79 10.51
CA ASP A 134 -8.99 -10.69 11.90
C ASP A 134 -7.85 -10.46 12.90
N LYS A 135 -8.18 -10.55 14.19
CA LYS A 135 -7.21 -10.37 15.29
C LYS A 135 -6.06 -11.38 15.24
N GLN A 136 -6.28 -12.58 14.71
CA GLN A 136 -5.22 -13.57 14.58
C GLN A 136 -4.20 -13.11 13.54
N LEU A 137 -4.66 -12.67 12.37
CA LEU A 137 -3.77 -12.14 11.33
C LEU A 137 -2.95 -10.94 11.84
N ILE A 138 -3.59 -10.05 12.60
CA ILE A 138 -2.90 -8.92 13.24
C ILE A 138 -1.75 -9.39 14.14
N GLN A 139 -2.02 -10.36 15.03
CA GLN A 139 -1.00 -10.92 15.92
C GLN A 139 0.14 -11.58 15.15
N GLU A 140 -0.16 -12.29 14.06
CA GLU A 140 0.84 -12.91 13.19
C GLU A 140 1.73 -11.84 12.52
N ILE A 141 1.15 -10.77 11.98
CA ILE A 141 1.88 -9.65 11.35
C ILE A 141 2.80 -8.95 12.36
N CYS A 142 2.29 -8.65 13.56
CA CYS A 142 3.09 -8.06 14.64
C CYS A 142 4.21 -9.00 15.10
N SER A 143 4.01 -10.32 15.00
CA SER A 143 5.03 -11.35 15.29
C SER A 143 6.03 -11.57 14.15
N GLY A 144 5.91 -10.83 13.04
CA GLY A 144 6.84 -10.87 11.93
C GLY A 144 6.36 -11.63 10.70
N LEU A 145 5.08 -12.03 10.63
CA LEU A 145 4.51 -12.57 9.39
C LEU A 145 4.66 -11.56 8.26
N ARG A 146 5.23 -12.03 7.14
CA ARG A 146 5.32 -11.30 5.88
C ARG A 146 4.88 -12.23 4.76
N PRO A 147 4.36 -11.69 3.64
CA PRO A 147 3.95 -12.54 2.56
C PRO A 147 5.19 -13.13 1.85
N ASN A 148 5.05 -14.34 1.31
CA ASN A 148 6.14 -15.04 0.65
C ASN A 148 6.50 -14.35 -0.68
N GLU A 149 7.79 -14.37 -1.05
CA GLU A 149 8.19 -13.93 -2.38
C GLU A 149 7.53 -14.78 -3.47
N ILE A 150 7.20 -14.14 -4.60
CA ILE A 150 6.55 -14.80 -5.74
C ILE A 150 7.62 -15.29 -6.71
N ASN A 151 7.50 -16.53 -7.18
CA ASN A 151 8.40 -17.06 -8.19
C ASN A 151 8.31 -16.23 -9.48
N GLY A 152 9.45 -15.76 -9.98
CA GLY A 152 9.52 -14.91 -11.17
C GLY A 152 9.59 -13.41 -10.88
N THR A 153 9.48 -12.98 -9.60
CA THR A 153 9.76 -11.60 -9.20
C THR A 153 11.24 -11.25 -9.44
N PRO A 154 11.56 -10.14 -10.12
CA PRO A 154 12.93 -9.68 -10.30
C PRO A 154 13.64 -9.49 -8.95
N PRO A 155 14.90 -9.94 -8.78
CA PRO A 155 15.60 -9.82 -7.49
C PRO A 155 15.74 -8.38 -6.98
N VAL A 156 15.86 -7.40 -7.88
CA VAL A 156 15.89 -5.98 -7.52
C VAL A 156 14.58 -5.51 -6.90
N PHE A 157 13.45 -5.99 -7.44
CA PHE A 157 12.11 -5.69 -6.95
C PHE A 157 11.90 -6.32 -5.58
N SER A 158 12.19 -7.62 -5.44
CA SER A 158 12.09 -8.34 -4.16
C SER A 158 12.88 -7.65 -3.06
N ARG A 159 14.12 -7.24 -3.36
CA ARG A 159 14.99 -6.57 -2.38
C ARG A 159 14.37 -5.25 -1.89
N LEU A 160 13.85 -4.42 -2.80
CA LEU A 160 13.22 -3.16 -2.42
C LEU A 160 11.92 -3.41 -1.62
N MET A 161 11.08 -4.33 -2.08
CA MET A 161 9.86 -4.74 -1.39
C MET A 161 10.16 -5.19 0.05
N LEU A 162 11.16 -6.05 0.25
CA LEU A 162 11.57 -6.53 1.58
C LEU A 162 12.15 -5.41 2.45
N GLN A 163 12.83 -4.42 1.87
CA GLN A 163 13.28 -3.23 2.59
C GLN A 163 12.09 -2.39 3.08
N CYS A 164 11.07 -2.18 2.24
CA CYS A 164 9.83 -1.51 2.63
C CYS A 164 9.07 -2.27 3.74
N LEU A 165 9.11 -3.61 3.71
CA LEU A 165 8.44 -4.48 4.69
C LEU A 165 9.24 -4.75 5.97
N ASN A 166 10.36 -4.04 6.18
CA ASN A 166 11.22 -4.24 7.35
C ASN A 166 10.43 -4.10 8.67
N ALA A 167 10.70 -4.99 9.62
CA ALA A 167 10.06 -4.97 10.93
C ALA A 167 10.38 -3.69 11.72
N ASN A 168 11.61 -3.17 11.58
CA ASN A 168 11.98 -1.89 12.17
C ASN A 168 11.63 -0.76 11.18
N PRO A 169 10.74 0.18 11.52
CA PRO A 169 10.36 1.29 10.66
C PRO A 169 11.56 2.14 10.22
N LEU A 170 12.57 2.30 11.08
CA LEU A 170 13.77 3.10 10.79
C LEU A 170 14.69 2.48 9.74
N ASN A 171 14.51 1.20 9.42
CA ASN A 171 15.26 0.51 8.38
C ASN A 171 14.55 0.53 7.02
N ARG A 172 13.34 1.11 6.96
CA ARG A 172 12.61 1.29 5.71
C ARG A 172 13.16 2.50 4.95
N PRO A 173 13.17 2.48 3.61
CA PRO A 173 13.57 3.64 2.82
C PRO A 173 12.59 4.81 3.00
N THR A 174 13.02 6.03 2.70
CA THR A 174 12.12 7.18 2.56
C THR A 174 11.38 7.12 1.23
N ALA A 175 10.29 7.86 1.08
CA ALA A 175 9.57 7.96 -0.20
C ALA A 175 10.49 8.42 -1.35
N SER A 176 11.39 9.36 -1.09
CA SER A 176 12.40 9.82 -2.05
C SER A 176 13.46 8.77 -2.44
N GLN A 177 13.63 7.71 -1.65
CA GLN A 177 14.56 6.62 -1.95
C GLN A 177 13.91 5.47 -2.74
N ILE A 178 12.58 5.50 -2.88
CA ILE A 178 11.80 4.50 -3.63
C ILE A 178 11.19 5.08 -4.92
N CYS A 179 11.46 6.35 -5.21
CA CYS A 179 11.24 6.96 -6.53
C CYS A 179 12.29 6.44 -7.50
#